data_AF-A0A7V0JJG6-F1
#
_entry.id   AF-A0A7V0JJG6-F1
#
_cell.length_a   1.000
_cell.length_b   1.000
_cell.length_c   1.000
_cell.angle_alpha   90.00
_cell.angle_beta   90.00
_cell.angle_gamma   90.00
#
_symmetry.space_group_name_H-M   'P 1'
#
loop_
_entity.id
_entity.type
_entity.pdbx_description
1 polymer ?
#
loop_
_entity_poly.entity_id
_entity_poly.type
_entity_poly.pdbx_seq_one_letter_code
_entity_poly.pdbx_strand_id
1 'polypeptide(L)'
;MDDKRETRGKTIQERMAEEEQVREKTDDQGRRWKKAYFGGGEHFKNWLAQCKELGEVEVEEVDSTGYKCFEEGGEKLYRIW
;
A
#
# COMPACT_ATOMS: atom_id res chain seq x y z
N MET A 1 -17.89 -32.67 -5.17
CA MET A 1 -17.03 -32.25 -4.05
C MET A 1 -15.63 -32.30 -4.61
N ASP A 2 -15.18 -31.24 -5.27
CA ASP A 2 -13.85 -31.19 -5.86
C ASP A 2 -13.30 -29.79 -5.66
N ASP A 3 -12.53 -29.71 -4.59
CA ASP A 3 -11.64 -28.66 -4.12
C ASP A 3 -10.71 -28.20 -5.27
N LYS A 4 -11.14 -27.23 -6.08
CA LYS A 4 -10.20 -26.43 -6.87
C LYS A 4 -9.70 -25.28 -6.01
N ARG A 5 -8.63 -25.57 -5.26
CA ARG A 5 -7.57 -24.62 -4.95
C ARG A 5 -7.16 -23.85 -6.21
N GLU A 6 -7.85 -22.76 -6.52
CA GLU A 6 -7.29 -21.70 -7.35
C GLU A 6 -6.64 -20.69 -6.40
N THR A 7 -5.42 -21.00 -5.97
CA THR A 7 -4.42 -19.96 -5.70
C THR A 7 -4.07 -19.27 -7.02
N ARG A 8 -5.06 -18.60 -7.63
CA ARG A 8 -4.82 -17.63 -8.70
C ARG A 8 -4.45 -16.34 -7.99
N GLY A 9 -3.17 -16.00 -8.02
CA GLY A 9 -2.71 -14.70 -7.55
C GLY A 9 -3.58 -13.62 -8.18
N LYS A 10 -4.30 -12.87 -7.35
CA LYS A 10 -5.10 -11.70 -7.75
C LYS A 10 -4.33 -10.87 -8.75
N THR A 11 -4.98 -10.50 -9.85
CA THR A 11 -4.36 -9.68 -10.89
C THR A 11 -3.94 -8.32 -10.32
N ILE A 12 -2.97 -7.65 -10.95
CA ILE A 12 -2.48 -6.33 -10.50
C ILE A 12 -3.63 -5.32 -10.35
N GLN A 13 -4.61 -5.39 -11.25
CA GLN A 13 -5.79 -4.53 -11.22
C GLN A 13 -6.69 -4.81 -10.02
N GLU A 14 -6.89 -6.07 -9.66
CA GLU A 14 -7.65 -6.44 -8.46
C GLU A 14 -6.94 -5.95 -7.20
N ARG A 15 -5.61 -6.12 -7.11
CA ARG A 15 -4.82 -5.58 -5.99
C ARG A 15 -4.90 -4.07 -5.91
N MET A 16 -4.79 -3.35 -7.03
CA MET A 16 -4.96 -1.90 -7.06
C MET A 16 -6.39 -1.46 -6.69
N ALA A 17 -7.42 -2.21 -7.12
CA ALA A 17 -8.81 -1.91 -6.77
C ALA A 17 -9.11 -2.19 -5.30
N GLU A 18 -8.53 -3.23 -4.71
CA GLU A 18 -8.58 -3.46 -3.26
C GLU A 18 -7.88 -2.33 -2.52
N GLU A 19 -6.67 -1.96 -2.94
CA GLU A 19 -5.94 -0.82 -2.39
C GLU A 19 -6.75 0.48 -2.47
N GLU A 20 -7.41 0.75 -3.59
CA GLU A 20 -8.25 1.93 -3.77
C GLU A 20 -9.46 1.95 -2.83
N GLN A 21 -10.03 0.78 -2.53
CA GLN A 21 -11.08 0.61 -1.53
C GLN A 21 -10.56 0.83 -0.11
N VAL A 22 -9.30 0.52 0.17
CA VAL A 22 -8.68 0.84 1.46
C VAL A 22 -8.39 2.35 1.54
N ARG A 23 -9.33 3.08 2.13
CA ARG A 23 -9.24 4.53 2.37
C ARG A 23 -8.93 4.87 3.82
N GLU A 24 -9.28 3.98 4.73
CA GLU A 24 -9.19 4.18 6.17
C GLU A 24 -8.76 2.85 6.79
N LYS A 25 -8.00 2.91 7.87
CA LYS A 25 -7.76 1.75 8.73
C LYS A 25 -7.81 2.15 10.20
N THR A 26 -8.00 1.16 11.06
CA THR A 26 -7.88 1.35 12.50
C THR A 26 -6.72 0.50 13.00
N ASP A 27 -5.76 1.11 13.67
CA ASP A 27 -4.64 0.42 14.28
C ASP A 27 -5.04 -0.28 15.60
N ASP A 28 -4.20 -1.15 16.14
CA ASP A 28 -4.42 -1.89 17.39
C ASP A 28 -4.70 -0.95 18.59
N GLN A 29 -4.16 0.27 18.56
CA GLN A 29 -4.44 1.29 19.58
C GLN A 29 -5.81 1.98 19.42
N GLY A 30 -6.63 1.58 18.45
CA GLY A 30 -7.93 2.21 18.16
C GLY A 30 -7.83 3.53 17.40
N ARG A 31 -6.63 3.90 16.92
CA ARG A 31 -6.41 5.11 16.11
C ARG A 31 -6.89 4.89 14.69
N ARG A 32 -7.70 5.82 14.18
CA ARG A 32 -8.15 5.82 12.79
C ARG A 32 -7.13 6.54 11.93
N TRP A 33 -6.54 5.80 11.02
CA TRP A 33 -5.67 6.30 9.99
C TRP A 33 -6.44 6.47 8.69
N LYS A 34 -6.06 7.49 7.91
CA LYS A 34 -6.63 7.73 6.59
C LYS A 34 -5.52 7.65 5.59
N LYS A 35 -5.67 6.81 4.57
CA LYS A 35 -4.64 6.63 3.56
C LYS A 35 -4.29 7.98 2.93
N ALA A 36 -3.09 8.47 3.24
CA ALA A 36 -2.58 9.74 2.76
C ALA A 36 -1.90 9.55 1.39
N TYR A 37 -1.13 8.47 1.25
CA TYR A 37 -0.40 8.18 0.02
C TYR A 37 -0.14 6.67 -0.14
N PHE A 38 -0.11 6.20 -1.37
CA PHE A 38 0.33 4.85 -1.71
C PHE A 38 1.17 4.92 -2.98
N GLY A 39 2.43 4.55 -2.88
CA GLY A 39 3.40 4.71 -3.95
C GLY A 39 4.84 4.52 -3.49
N GLY A 40 5.75 4.46 -4.45
CA GLY A 40 7.18 4.25 -4.22
C GLY A 40 8.04 5.44 -4.59
N GLY A 41 9.35 5.23 -4.53
CA GLY A 41 10.34 6.14 -5.12
C GLY A 41 10.58 7.44 -4.34
N GLU A 42 11.02 8.46 -5.07
CA GLU A 42 11.39 9.77 -4.50
C GLU A 42 10.17 10.56 -4.00
N HIS A 43 9.01 10.36 -4.65
CA HIS A 43 7.74 10.96 -4.25
C HIS A 43 7.32 10.54 -2.83
N PHE A 44 7.51 9.26 -2.49
CA PHE A 44 7.25 8.76 -1.14
C PHE A 44 8.06 9.50 -0.08
N LYS A 45 9.38 9.72 -0.30
CA LYS A 45 10.25 10.39 0.65
C LYS A 45 9.79 11.82 0.93
N ASN A 46 9.40 12.54 -0.13
CA ASN A 46 8.93 13.92 -0.01
C ASN A 46 7.56 13.99 0.72
N TRP A 47 6.65 13.07 0.41
CA TRP A 47 5.37 12.99 1.12
C TRP A 47 5.56 12.63 2.59
N LEU A 48 6.43 11.67 2.89
CA LEU A 48 6.73 11.27 4.26
C LEU A 48 7.31 12.42 5.09
N ALA A 49 8.19 13.22 4.50
CA ALA A 49 8.74 14.40 5.17
C ALA A 49 7.63 15.39 5.56
N GLN A 50 6.77 15.77 4.60
CA GLN A 50 5.65 16.68 4.86
C GLN A 50 4.68 16.10 5.89
N CYS A 51 4.36 14.82 5.78
CA CYS A 51 3.50 14.10 6.70
C CYS A 51 4.04 14.14 8.14
N LYS A 52 5.34 13.88 8.33
CA LYS A 52 6.01 13.96 9.63
C LYS A 52 6.04 15.37 10.21
N GLU A 53 6.05 16.41 9.36
CA GLU A 53 5.96 17.81 9.80
C GLU A 53 4.55 18.19 10.24
N LEU A 54 3.52 17.59 9.61
CA LEU A 54 2.11 17.87 9.91
C LEU A 54 1.57 17.10 11.12
N GLY A 55 2.16 15.94 11.45
CA GLY A 55 1.75 15.16 12.61
C GLY A 55 2.32 13.75 12.68
N GLU A 56 1.65 12.90 13.45
CA GLU A 56 1.95 11.48 13.51
C GLU A 56 1.51 10.81 12.22
N VAL A 57 2.40 10.02 11.62
CA VAL A 57 2.12 9.28 10.39
C VAL A 57 2.64 7.87 10.51
N GLU A 58 1.92 6.95 9.88
CA GLU A 58 2.27 5.56 9.88
C GLU A 58 2.67 5.12 8.47
N VAL A 59 3.80 4.42 8.37
CA VAL A 59 4.35 3.98 7.09
C VAL A 59 4.41 2.48 7.08
N GLU A 60 3.81 1.88 6.06
CA GLU A 60 3.90 0.46 5.79
C GLU A 60 4.69 0.24 4.50
N GLU A 61 5.80 -0.50 4.57
CA GLU A 61 6.49 -1.01 3.39
C GLU A 61 5.63 -2.12 2.78
N VAL A 62 5.27 -1.96 1.51
CA VAL A 62 4.48 -2.92 0.76
C VAL A 62 5.38 -3.59 -0.25
N ASP A 63 5.36 -4.92 -0.25
CA ASP A 63 6.15 -5.69 -1.19
C ASP A 63 5.67 -5.41 -2.63
N SER A 64 6.58 -4.97 -3.48
CA SER A 64 6.27 -4.63 -4.88
C SER A 64 6.09 -5.86 -5.77
N THR A 65 6.31 -7.07 -5.25
CA THR A 65 6.11 -8.33 -5.97
C THR A 65 4.64 -8.52 -6.32
N GLY A 66 4.36 -8.56 -7.62
CA GLY A 66 2.99 -8.58 -8.12
C GLY A 66 2.37 -7.18 -8.28
N TYR A 67 3.19 -6.13 -8.41
CA TYR A 67 2.84 -4.89 -9.11
C TYR A 67 3.82 -4.70 -10.26
N LYS A 68 3.49 -5.28 -11.43
CA LYS A 68 4.38 -5.37 -12.60
C LYS A 68 5.06 -4.04 -12.98
N CYS A 69 4.35 -2.91 -12.82
CA CYS A 69 4.87 -1.56 -13.09
C CYS A 69 5.99 -1.12 -12.13
N PHE A 70 5.93 -1.54 -10.87
CA PHE A 70 6.95 -1.22 -9.84
C PHE A 70 8.06 -2.27 -9.81
N GLU A 71 7.74 -3.52 -10.14
CA GLU A 71 8.69 -4.63 -10.26
C GLU A 71 9.68 -4.41 -11.42
N GLU A 72 9.21 -3.89 -12.56
CA GLU A 72 10.09 -3.50 -13.69
C GLU A 72 11.00 -2.31 -13.36
N GLY A 73 10.60 -1.44 -12.42
CA GLY A 73 11.40 -0.31 -11.94
C GLY A 73 12.35 -0.64 -10.77
N GLY A 74 12.19 -1.82 -10.15
CA GLY A 74 12.94 -2.18 -8.93
C GLY A 74 12.63 -1.30 -7.71
N GLU A 75 11.51 -0.57 -7.74
CA GLU A 75 11.16 0.38 -6.69
C GLU A 75 10.29 -0.28 -5.61
N LYS A 76 10.63 -0.01 -4.35
CA LYS A 76 9.82 -0.40 -3.20
C LYS A 76 8.55 0.44 -3.13
N LEU A 77 7.43 -0.20 -2.82
CA LEU A 77 6.16 0.46 -2.58
C LEU A 77 6.00 0.76 -1.09
N TYR A 78 5.42 1.90 -0.78
CA TYR A 78 5.11 2.29 0.58
C TYR A 78 3.69 2.83 0.65
N ARG A 79 3.05 2.61 1.79
CA ARG A 79 1.78 3.21 2.14
C ARG A 79 1.99 4.16 3.30
N ILE A 80 1.53 5.40 3.15
CA ILE A 80 1.48 6.40 4.21
C ILE A 80 0.03 6.52 4.67
N TRP A 81 -0.11 6.46 5.99
CA TRP A 81 -1.33 6.55 6.76
C TRP A 81 -1.35 7.80 7.63
#